data_AF-A0AA40AJ21-F1
#
_entry.id   AF-A0AA40AJ21-F1
#
_cell.length_a   1.000
_cell.length_b   1.000
_cell.length_c   1.000
_cell.angle_alpha   90.00
_cell.angle_beta   90.00
_cell.angle_gamma   90.00
#
_symmetry.space_group_name_H-M   'P 1'
#
loop_
_entity.id
_entity.type
_entity.pdbx_description
1 polymer ?
#
loop_
_entity_poly.entity_id
_entity_poly.type
_entity_poly.pdbx_seq_one_letter_code
_entity_poly.pdbx_strand_id
1 'polypeptide(L)'
;IQCTPCGPFWKAIACPCMIYGDTAQRLRDPNLPAEKNNTDCTEFAMNHVLFSLCFIDIMKHRADIRKRYNIPGTETKDCLVSCFCCSCALLQQDNELRMRQEK
;
A
#
# COMPACT_ATOMS: atom_id res chain seq x y z
N ILE A 1 -12.08 9.19 -7.62
CA ILE A 1 -11.35 9.02 -6.34
C ILE A 1 -12.41 8.91 -5.27
N GLN A 2 -12.72 7.69 -4.83
CA GLN A 2 -13.78 7.42 -3.86
C GLN A 2 -13.17 7.53 -2.46
N CYS A 3 -13.63 8.48 -1.67
CA CYS A 3 -13.09 8.76 -0.34
C CYS A 3 -13.52 7.66 0.64
N THR A 4 -12.57 6.83 1.09
CA THR A 4 -12.72 5.92 2.24
C THR A 4 -12.95 6.75 3.52
N PRO A 5 -13.60 6.22 4.58
CA PRO A 5 -13.88 6.96 5.82
C PRO A 5 -12.59 7.55 6.43
N CYS A 6 -12.67 8.56 7.29
CA CYS A 6 -11.47 9.25 7.82
C CYS A 6 -10.44 8.34 8.56
N GLY A 7 -10.79 7.12 8.98
CA GLY A 7 -9.90 6.24 9.75
C GLY A 7 -8.62 5.76 9.04
N PRO A 8 -8.71 5.17 7.82
CA PRO A 8 -7.54 4.70 7.07
C PRO A 8 -6.64 5.83 6.59
N PHE A 9 -7.17 7.02 6.33
CA PHE A 9 -6.36 8.17 5.93
C PHE A 9 -5.38 8.61 7.03
N TRP A 10 -5.87 8.80 8.26
CA TRP A 10 -5.01 9.15 9.39
C TRP A 10 -4.03 8.03 9.74
N LYS A 11 -4.45 6.76 9.59
CA LYS A 11 -3.54 5.61 9.75
C LYS A 11 -2.44 5.61 8.68
N ALA A 12 -2.74 5.99 7.44
CA ALA A 12 -1.75 6.10 6.36
C ALA A 12 -0.70 7.21 6.60
N ILE A 13 -1.07 8.26 7.35
CA ILE A 13 -0.16 9.36 7.69
C ILE A 13 0.65 9.01 8.95
N ALA A 14 -0.02 8.58 10.02
CA ALA A 14 0.63 8.34 11.31
C ALA A 14 1.49 7.06 11.32
N CYS A 15 1.06 6.02 10.61
CA CYS A 15 1.70 4.71 10.59
C CYS A 15 1.54 4.02 9.21
N PRO A 16 2.21 4.52 8.15
CA PRO A 16 2.09 3.99 6.79
C PRO A 16 2.49 2.51 6.67
N CYS A 17 3.42 2.04 7.53
CA CYS A 17 3.88 0.66 7.57
C CYS A 17 2.76 -0.35 7.84
N MET A 18 1.79 -0.01 8.70
CA MET A 18 0.67 -0.90 9.00
C MET A 18 -0.23 -1.10 7.80
N ILE A 19 -0.53 -0.02 7.05
CA ILE A 19 -1.34 -0.12 5.84
C ILE A 19 -0.58 -0.88 4.77
N TYR A 20 0.72 -0.62 4.59
CA TYR A 20 1.55 -1.37 3.66
C TYR A 20 1.53 -2.87 3.96
N GLY A 21 1.79 -3.26 5.22
CA GLY A 21 1.79 -4.66 5.64
C GLY A 21 0.43 -5.34 5.47
N ASP A 22 -0.66 -4.70 5.91
CA ASP A 22 -2.02 -5.22 5.73
C ASP A 22 -2.34 -5.46 4.25
N THR A 23 -1.94 -4.51 3.39
CA THR A 23 -2.19 -4.56 1.95
C THR A 23 -1.35 -5.64 1.28
N ALA A 24 -0.08 -5.81 1.67
CA ALA A 24 0.81 -6.87 1.18
C ALA A 24 0.32 -8.28 1.58
N GLN A 25 -0.17 -8.43 2.82
CA GLN A 25 -0.77 -9.68 3.28
C GLN A 25 -2.02 -10.04 2.46
N ARG A 26 -2.94 -9.07 2.28
CA ARG A 26 -4.14 -9.27 1.45
C ARG A 26 -3.79 -9.55 -0.01
N LEU A 27 -2.72 -8.95 -0.52
CA LEU A 27 -2.23 -9.27 -1.84
C LEU A 27 -1.78 -10.74 -1.89
N ARG A 28 -1.03 -11.25 -0.92
CA ARG A 28 -0.63 -12.67 -0.91
C ARG A 28 -1.84 -13.61 -0.87
N ASP A 29 -2.67 -13.48 0.17
CA ASP A 29 -3.90 -14.26 0.32
C ASP A 29 -4.95 -13.45 1.11
N PRO A 30 -6.13 -13.14 0.51
CA PRO A 30 -7.19 -12.39 1.18
C PRO A 30 -7.87 -13.14 2.33
N ASN A 31 -7.77 -14.48 2.39
CA ASN A 31 -8.45 -15.28 3.41
C ASN A 31 -7.64 -15.44 4.70
N LEU A 32 -6.38 -14.98 4.71
CA LEU A 32 -5.54 -15.09 5.89
C LEU A 32 -6.02 -14.13 7.01
N PRO A 33 -6.07 -14.59 8.27
CA PRO A 33 -6.35 -13.72 9.40
C PRO A 33 -5.24 -12.67 9.54
N ALA A 34 -5.60 -11.45 9.95
CA ALA A 34 -4.64 -10.36 10.11
C ALA A 34 -3.46 -10.78 11.02
N GLU A 35 -2.24 -10.71 10.50
CA GLU A 35 -1.05 -11.11 11.23
C GLU A 35 -0.68 -10.05 12.27
N LYS A 36 -0.49 -10.48 13.53
CA LYS A 36 -0.12 -9.58 14.63
C LYS A 36 1.30 -9.00 14.48
N ASN A 37 2.21 -9.79 13.90
CA ASN A 37 3.60 -9.40 13.60
C ASN A 37 3.86 -9.53 12.11
N ASN A 38 3.32 -8.59 11.33
CA ASN A 38 3.50 -8.56 9.89
C ASN A 38 4.95 -8.18 9.52
N THR A 39 5.65 -9.08 8.83
CA THR A 39 7.04 -8.88 8.43
C THR A 39 7.20 -7.75 7.42
N ASP A 40 6.25 -7.56 6.49
CA ASP A 40 6.29 -6.48 5.52
C ASP A 40 6.08 -5.11 6.20
N CYS A 41 5.26 -5.05 7.25
CA CYS A 41 5.12 -3.85 8.07
C CYS A 41 6.45 -3.48 8.74
N THR A 42 7.16 -4.48 9.28
CA THR A 42 8.46 -4.27 9.96
C THR A 42 9.55 -3.85 8.97
N GLU A 43 9.61 -4.50 7.81
CA GLU A 43 10.54 -4.17 6.73
C GLU A 43 10.28 -2.75 6.20
N PHE A 44 9.03 -2.40 5.93
CA PHE A 44 8.66 -1.06 5.50
C PHE A 44 9.00 0.01 6.54
N ALA A 45 8.72 -0.26 7.82
CA ALA A 45 9.06 0.66 8.91
C ALA A 45 10.58 0.87 9.01
N MET A 46 11.36 -0.20 8.88
CA MET A 46 12.82 -0.15 8.90
C MET A 46 13.37 0.65 7.71
N ASN A 47 12.90 0.37 6.49
CA ASN A 47 13.29 1.08 5.28
C ASN A 47 12.90 2.57 5.32
N HIS A 48 11.77 2.89 5.94
CA HIS A 48 11.30 4.26 6.11
C HIS A 48 12.14 5.06 7.10
N VAL A 49 12.47 4.47 8.26
CA VAL A 49 13.22 5.14 9.34
C VAL A 49 14.72 5.23 9.02
N LEU A 50 15.31 4.22 8.39
CA LEU A 50 16.76 4.14 8.16
C LEU A 50 17.21 4.74 6.83
N PHE A 51 16.37 4.70 5.79
CA PHE A 51 16.81 5.00 4.41
C PHE A 51 15.96 6.05 3.69
N SER A 52 14.81 6.50 4.23
CA SER A 52 13.89 7.43 3.53
C SER A 52 13.45 6.95 2.13
N LEU A 53 13.47 5.62 1.90
CA LEU A 53 13.18 4.98 0.60
C LEU A 53 11.75 4.43 0.48
N CYS A 54 10.82 4.83 1.36
CA CYS A 54 9.44 4.33 1.33
C CYS A 54 8.75 4.47 -0.03
N PHE A 55 9.12 5.49 -0.82
CA PHE A 55 8.58 5.67 -2.16
C PHE A 55 8.89 4.50 -3.10
N ILE A 56 10.04 3.82 -2.93
CA ILE A 56 10.43 2.66 -3.74
C ILE A 56 9.55 1.45 -3.42
N ASP A 57 9.31 1.19 -2.14
CA ASP A 57 8.47 0.08 -1.70
C ASP A 57 7.01 0.31 -2.11
N ILE A 58 6.50 1.53 -1.96
CA ILE A 58 5.17 1.91 -2.44
C ILE A 58 5.08 1.75 -3.97
N MET A 59 6.09 2.17 -4.73
CA MET A 59 6.13 2.01 -6.19
C MET A 59 6.04 0.55 -6.60
N LYS A 60 6.90 -0.32 -6.04
CA LYS A 60 6.93 -1.75 -6.37
C LYS A 60 5.58 -2.40 -6.07
N HIS A 61 5.04 -2.11 -4.90
CA HIS A 61 3.75 -2.64 -4.47
C HIS A 61 2.60 -2.17 -5.39
N ARG A 62 2.67 -0.93 -5.89
CA ARG A 62 1.70 -0.40 -6.86
C ARG A 62 1.80 -1.13 -8.19
N ALA A 63 3.01 -1.38 -8.67
CA ALA A 63 3.25 -2.11 -9.90
C ALA A 63 2.70 -3.55 -9.81
N ASP A 64 2.88 -4.22 -8.68
CA ASP A 64 2.39 -5.58 -8.46
C ASP A 64 0.85 -5.67 -8.47
N ILE A 65 0.17 -4.76 -7.77
CA ILE A 65 -1.30 -4.66 -7.80
C ILE A 65 -1.79 -4.43 -9.24
N ARG A 66 -1.14 -3.52 -9.97
CA ARG A 66 -1.52 -3.20 -11.34
C ARG A 66 -1.31 -4.38 -12.29
N LYS A 67 -0.21 -5.12 -12.15
CA LYS A 67 0.04 -6.36 -12.90
C LYS A 67 -1.00 -7.43 -12.57
N ARG A 68 -1.30 -7.64 -11.28
CA ARG A 68 -2.23 -8.68 -10.85
C ARG A 68 -3.67 -8.46 -11.33
N TYR A 69 -4.11 -7.21 -11.35
CA TYR A 69 -5.49 -6.86 -11.73
C TYR A 69 -5.61 -6.20 -13.12
N ASN A 70 -4.57 -6.26 -13.95
CA ASN A 70 -4.52 -5.65 -15.29
C ASN A 70 -4.94 -4.17 -15.32
N ILE A 71 -4.47 -3.37 -14.35
CA ILE A 71 -4.81 -1.95 -14.21
C ILE A 71 -3.84 -1.07 -15.05
N PRO A 72 -4.35 -0.21 -15.95
CA PRO A 72 -3.52 0.62 -16.83
C PRO A 72 -2.77 1.74 -16.07
N GLY A 73 -1.63 2.18 -16.62
CA GLY A 73 -0.75 3.22 -16.04
C GLY A 73 0.74 3.01 -16.35
N THR A 74 1.60 3.90 -15.84
CA THR A 74 3.04 3.92 -16.15
C THR A 74 3.91 4.02 -14.90
N GLU A 75 5.11 3.45 -14.93
CA GLU A 75 6.07 3.46 -13.81
C GLU A 75 6.47 4.88 -13.38
N THR A 76 6.53 5.83 -14.33
CA THR A 76 6.81 7.24 -14.07
C THR A 76 5.71 7.92 -13.23
N LYS A 77 4.44 7.60 -13.50
CA LYS A 77 3.32 8.10 -12.68
C LYS A 77 3.33 7.46 -11.30
N ASP A 78 3.68 6.18 -11.22
CA ASP A 78 3.78 5.48 -9.95
C ASP A 78 4.93 6.03 -9.09
N CYS A 79 6.05 6.45 -9.71
CA CYS A 79 7.15 7.13 -9.03
C CYS A 79 6.76 8.50 -8.47
N LEU A 80 6.16 9.36 -9.29
CA LEU A 80 5.76 10.70 -8.86
C LEU A 80 4.69 10.65 -7.77
N VAL A 81 3.68 9.78 -7.91
CA VAL A 81 2.62 9.66 -6.90
C VAL A 81 3.15 9.08 -5.59
N SER A 82 4.07 8.10 -5.66
CA SER A 82 4.68 7.50 -4.46
C SER A 82 5.66 8.45 -3.77
N CYS A 83 6.35 9.33 -4.51
CA CYS A 83 7.29 10.29 -3.94
C CYS A 83 6.58 11.51 -3.32
N PHE A 84 5.56 12.05 -3.98
CA PHE A 84 4.90 13.30 -3.56
C PHE A 84 3.63 13.10 -2.71
N CYS A 85 2.98 11.93 -2.77
CA CYS A 85 1.90 11.60 -1.84
C CYS A 85 1.89 10.11 -1.44
N CYS A 86 2.86 9.71 -0.61
CA CYS A 86 2.97 8.36 -0.05
C CYS A 86 1.64 7.84 0.53
N SER A 87 0.99 8.64 1.39
CA SER A 87 -0.25 8.24 2.08
C SER A 87 -1.44 8.11 1.13
N CYS A 88 -1.54 8.97 0.11
CA CYS A 88 -2.57 8.84 -0.94
C CYS A 88 -2.36 7.55 -1.75
N ALA A 89 -1.09 7.25 -2.08
CA ALA A 89 -0.73 6.08 -2.87
C ALA A 89 -1.07 4.79 -2.13
N LEU A 90 -0.73 4.69 -0.85
CA LEU A 90 -1.06 3.56 0.02
C LEU A 90 -2.57 3.37 0.17
N LEU A 91 -3.31 4.46 0.40
CA LEU A 91 -4.76 4.38 0.53
C LEU A 91 -5.44 3.95 -0.78
N GLN A 92 -4.94 4.44 -1.92
CA GLN A 92 -5.44 4.01 -3.23
C GLN A 92 -5.24 2.50 -3.42
N GLN A 93 -4.07 1.97 -3.07
CA GLN A 93 -3.77 0.54 -3.16
C GLN A 93 -4.70 -0.29 -2.27
N ASP A 94 -4.86 0.10 -1.00
CA ASP A 94 -5.75 -0.57 -0.04
C ASP A 94 -7.20 -0.62 -0.56
N ASN A 95 -7.72 0.49 -1.07
CA ASN A 95 -9.06 0.56 -1.66
C ASN A 95 -9.21 -0.33 -2.90
N GLU A 96 -8.22 -0.30 -3.80
CA GLU A 96 -8.25 -1.09 -5.03
C GLU A 96 -8.28 -2.59 -4.77
N LEU A 97 -7.59 -3.06 -3.72
CA LEU A 97 -7.62 -4.45 -3.28
C LEU A 97 -8.97 -4.79 -2.64
N ARG A 98 -9.44 -4.01 -1.66
CA ARG A 98 -10.72 -4.28 -0.98
C ARG A 98 -11.88 -4.39 -1.96
N MET A 99 -12.03 -3.41 -2.86
CA MET A 99 -13.12 -3.41 -3.85
C MET A 99 -13.09 -4.62 -4.80
N ARG A 100 -11.92 -5.22 -5.02
CA ARG A 100 -11.75 -6.35 -5.95
C ARG A 100 -11.75 -7.71 -5.27
N GLN A 101 -11.50 -7.76 -3.97
CA GLN A 101 -11.52 -8.97 -3.15
C GLN A 101 -12.88 -9.20 -2.48
N GLU A 102 -13.72 -8.18 -2.33
CA GLU A 102 -15.10 -8.28 -1.82
C GLU A 102 -16.11 -8.86 -2.85
N LYS A 103 -15.65 -9.48 -3.94
CA LYS A 103 -16.47 -10.06 -5.02
C LYS A 103 -16.29 -11.57 -5.11
#